data_AF-M0LUR6-F1
#
_entry.id   AF-M0LUR6-F1
#
_cell.length_a   1.000
_cell.length_b   1.000
_cell.length_c   1.000
_cell.angle_alpha   90.00
_cell.angle_beta   90.00
_cell.angle_gamma   90.00
#
_symmetry.space_group_name_H-M   'P 1'
#
loop_
_entity.id
_entity.type
_entity.pdbx_description
1 polymer ?
#
loop_
_entity_poly.entity_id
_entity_poly.type
_entity_poly.pdbx_seq_one_letter_code
_entity_poly.pdbx_strand_id
1 'polypeptide(L)'
;MASIHDVAMTVHTIFAAIWTGGTLVIAGAVIPAARNELLSIDGLTLIARRFWYLTVGSVLLLMFSGGHLAGTLYTVETLQSSSRGNLVLLMVGLWFVLAVVLFFGFRRLTSSKPGQSAVVAATKARPWFLGGSVVAIALLIIAGLL
;
A
#
# COMPACT_ATOMS: atom_id res chain seq x y z
N MET A 1 -3.29 -24.41 -19.97
CA MET A 1 -2.12 -23.58 -19.60
C MET A 1 -2.64 -22.19 -19.26
N ALA A 2 -2.16 -21.54 -18.20
CA ALA A 2 -2.60 -20.19 -17.86
C ALA A 2 -2.11 -19.18 -18.91
N SER A 3 -2.95 -18.23 -19.32
CA SER A 3 -2.55 -17.17 -20.24
C SER A 3 -1.71 -16.10 -19.52
N ILE A 4 -0.99 -15.27 -20.27
CA ILE A 4 -0.24 -14.15 -19.70
C ILE A 4 -1.17 -13.15 -18.99
N HIS A 5 -2.40 -13.00 -19.48
CA HIS A 5 -3.43 -12.17 -18.87
C HIS A 5 -3.84 -12.71 -17.50
N ASP A 6 -4.09 -14.01 -17.39
CA ASP A 6 -4.46 -14.66 -16.12
C ASP A 6 -3.35 -14.52 -15.08
N VAL A 7 -2.09 -14.67 -15.52
CA VAL A 7 -0.91 -14.48 -14.66
C VAL A 7 -0.82 -13.04 -14.18
N ALA A 8 -0.97 -12.06 -15.09
CA ALA A 8 -0.94 -10.65 -14.75
C ALA A 8 -2.04 -10.26 -13.76
N MET A 9 -3.27 -10.73 -13.99
CA MET A 9 -4.41 -10.50 -13.09
C MET A 9 -4.17 -11.11 -11.71
N THR A 10 -3.71 -12.35 -11.66
CA THR A 10 -3.41 -13.05 -10.40
C THR A 10 -2.34 -12.31 -9.60
N VAL A 11 -1.22 -11.97 -10.24
CA VAL A 11 -0.13 -11.21 -9.60
C VAL A 11 -0.62 -9.85 -9.13
N HIS A 12 -1.36 -9.12 -9.96
CA HIS A 12 -1.89 -7.80 -9.60
C HIS A 12 -2.75 -7.87 -8.34
N THR A 13 -3.75 -8.75 -8.33
CA THR A 13 -4.70 -8.88 -7.22
C THR A 13 -4.02 -9.32 -5.93
N ILE A 14 -3.10 -10.29 -5.98
CA ILE A 14 -2.38 -10.76 -4.79
C ILE A 14 -1.53 -9.64 -4.19
N PHE A 15 -0.76 -8.92 -5.00
CA PHE A 15 0.09 -7.85 -4.48
C PHE A 15 -0.72 -6.63 -4.02
N ALA A 16 -1.85 -6.34 -4.65
CA ALA A 16 -2.78 -5.31 -4.20
C ALA A 16 -3.34 -5.66 -2.82
N ALA A 17 -3.80 -6.90 -2.62
CA ALA A 17 -4.34 -7.38 -1.36
C ALA A 17 -3.29 -7.42 -0.25
N ILE A 18 -2.09 -7.94 -0.53
CA ILE A 18 -0.99 -8.00 0.44
C ILE A 18 -0.56 -6.60 0.87
N TRP A 19 -0.48 -5.64 -0.06
CA TRP A 19 -0.01 -4.30 0.27
C TRP A 19 -1.04 -3.48 1.04
N THR A 20 -2.30 -3.50 0.60
CA THR A 20 -3.39 -2.83 1.32
C THR A 20 -3.64 -3.50 2.67
N GLY A 21 -3.72 -4.83 2.73
CA GLY A 21 -3.86 -5.59 3.98
C GLY A 21 -2.68 -5.37 4.94
N GLY A 22 -1.45 -5.40 4.43
CA GLY A 22 -0.26 -5.09 5.22
C GLY A 22 -0.29 -3.68 5.81
N THR A 23 -0.78 -2.69 5.05
CA THR A 23 -0.98 -1.32 5.55
C THR A 23 -1.94 -1.30 6.73
N LEU A 24 -3.07 -2.01 6.63
CA LEU A 24 -4.05 -2.12 7.71
C LEU A 24 -3.48 -2.81 8.94
N VAL A 25 -2.66 -3.86 8.77
CA VAL A 25 -1.98 -4.54 9.88
C VAL A 25 -0.97 -3.61 10.56
N ILE A 26 -0.17 -2.85 9.81
CA ILE A 26 0.76 -1.90 10.42
C ILE A 26 0.01 -0.83 11.23
N ALA A 27 -1.04 -0.26 10.64
CA ALA A 27 -1.83 0.79 11.27
C ALA A 27 -2.63 0.30 12.50
N GLY A 28 -3.21 -0.89 12.40
CA GLY A 28 -4.15 -1.44 13.38
C GLY A 28 -3.52 -2.30 14.47
N ALA A 29 -2.35 -2.91 14.22
CA ALA A 29 -1.69 -3.79 15.18
C ALA A 29 -0.28 -3.31 15.56
N VAL A 30 0.58 -3.05 14.58
CA VAL A 30 2.01 -2.76 14.86
C VAL A 30 2.21 -1.40 15.53
N ILE A 31 1.59 -0.35 15.00
CA ILE A 31 1.71 1.00 15.58
C ILE A 31 1.09 1.04 16.99
N PRO A 32 -0.12 0.51 17.24
CA PRO A 32 -0.65 0.41 18.59
C PRO A 32 0.25 -0.37 19.54
N ALA A 33 0.77 -1.54 19.14
CA ALA A 33 1.67 -2.34 19.96
C ALA A 33 2.94 -1.55 20.37
N ALA A 34 3.57 -0.86 19.41
CA ALA A 34 4.74 -0.02 19.69
C ALA A 34 4.43 1.18 20.60
N ARG A 35 3.24 1.77 20.49
CA ARG A 35 2.80 2.87 21.36
C ARG A 35 2.49 2.41 22.79
N ASN A 36 2.15 1.13 22.97
CA ASN A 36 1.89 0.51 24.27
C ASN A 36 3.12 -0.23 24.83
N GLU A 37 4.33 0.08 24.33
CA GLU A 37 5.60 -0.51 24.79
C GLU A 37 5.72 -2.03 24.60
N LEU A 38 4.83 -2.64 23.80
CA LEU A 38 4.85 -4.08 23.49
C LEU A 38 5.85 -4.43 22.39
N LEU A 39 6.48 -3.43 21.76
CA LEU A 39 7.44 -3.62 20.68
C LEU A 39 8.67 -2.72 20.89
N SER A 40 9.85 -3.32 20.86
CA SER A 40 11.12 -2.59 20.93
C SER A 40 11.35 -1.73 19.69
N ILE A 41 12.23 -0.73 19.79
CA ILE A 41 12.59 0.13 18.65
C ILE A 41 13.23 -0.66 17.51
N ASP A 42 14.05 -1.66 17.83
CA ASP A 42 14.69 -2.53 16.84
C ASP A 42 13.67 -3.41 16.13
N GLY A 43 12.72 -3.99 16.88
CA GLY A 43 11.61 -4.77 16.33
C GLY A 43 10.72 -3.94 15.41
N LEU A 44 10.36 -2.73 15.84
CA LEU A 44 9.59 -1.78 15.03
C LEU A 44 10.34 -1.41 13.74
N THR A 45 11.63 -1.14 13.83
CA THR A 45 12.48 -0.77 12.68
C THR A 45 12.61 -1.93 11.70
N LEU A 46 12.78 -3.16 12.18
CA LEU A 46 12.83 -4.35 11.35
C LEU A 46 11.52 -4.55 10.59
N ILE A 47 10.37 -4.49 11.28
CA ILE A 47 9.05 -4.62 10.65
C ILE A 47 8.84 -3.50 9.62
N ALA A 48 9.14 -2.26 9.98
CA ALA A 48 9.03 -1.10 9.09
C ALA A 48 9.89 -1.28 7.83
N ARG A 49 11.14 -1.74 7.96
CA ARG A 49 12.04 -1.99 6.83
C ARG A 49 11.53 -3.13 5.93
N ARG A 50 11.01 -4.23 6.50
CA ARG A 50 10.43 -5.33 5.73
C ARG A 50 9.19 -4.89 4.96
N PHE A 51 8.30 -4.16 5.63
CA PHE A 51 7.10 -3.61 5.01
C PHE A 51 7.43 -2.54 3.94
N TRP A 52 8.54 -1.80 4.10
CA TRP A 52 9.03 -0.88 3.08
C TRP A 52 9.48 -1.62 1.81
N TYR A 53 10.24 -2.72 1.92
CA TYR A 53 10.59 -3.52 0.75
C TYR A 53 9.36 -4.11 0.05
N LEU A 54 8.39 -4.58 0.82
CA LEU A 54 7.10 -5.00 0.27
C LEU A 54 6.41 -3.85 -0.46
N THR A 55 6.38 -2.65 0.13
CA THR A 55 5.78 -1.46 -0.49
C THR A 55 6.45 -1.12 -1.83
N VAL A 56 7.78 -1.08 -1.89
CA VAL A 56 8.51 -0.80 -3.14
C VAL A 56 8.25 -1.89 -4.17
N GLY A 57 8.29 -3.16 -3.77
CA GLY A 57 7.99 -4.29 -4.65
C GLY A 57 6.57 -4.24 -5.19
N SER A 58 5.57 -4.00 -4.34
CA SER A 58 4.17 -3.87 -4.72
C SER A 58 3.94 -2.69 -5.64
N VAL A 59 4.57 -1.53 -5.42
CA VAL A 59 4.49 -0.40 -6.34
C VAL A 59 4.96 -0.83 -7.74
N LEU A 60 6.15 -1.42 -7.86
CA LEU A 60 6.66 -1.84 -9.17
C LEU A 60 5.77 -2.91 -9.82
N LEU A 61 5.39 -3.94 -9.07
CA LEU A 61 4.58 -5.05 -9.60
C LEU A 61 3.18 -4.59 -10.02
N LEU A 62 2.54 -3.71 -9.25
CA LEU A 62 1.22 -3.17 -9.58
C LEU A 62 1.28 -2.22 -10.77
N MET A 63 2.36 -1.44 -10.92
CA MET A 63 2.59 -0.62 -12.10
C MET A 63 2.64 -1.48 -13.37
N PHE A 64 3.48 -2.51 -13.39
CA PHE A 64 3.66 -3.33 -14.59
C PHE A 64 2.45 -4.22 -14.89
N SER A 65 1.92 -4.90 -13.88
CA SER A 65 0.74 -5.75 -14.05
C SER A 65 -0.52 -4.94 -14.34
N GLY A 66 -0.73 -3.83 -13.64
CA GLY A 66 -1.87 -2.95 -13.85
C GLY A 66 -1.81 -2.23 -15.19
N GLY A 67 -0.62 -1.78 -15.60
CA GLY A 67 -0.40 -1.21 -16.93
C GLY A 67 -0.67 -2.20 -18.05
N HIS A 68 -0.24 -3.46 -17.90
CA HIS A 68 -0.56 -4.52 -18.86
C HIS A 68 -2.06 -4.81 -18.93
N LEU A 69 -2.74 -4.92 -17.77
CA LEU A 69 -4.18 -5.15 -17.71
C LEU A 69 -4.97 -3.98 -18.33
N ALA A 70 -4.62 -2.73 -17.98
CA ALA A 70 -5.27 -1.55 -18.53
C ALA A 70 -5.06 -1.44 -20.05
N GLY A 71 -3.85 -1.70 -20.53
CA GLY A 71 -3.51 -1.64 -21.96
C GLY A 71 -4.09 -2.79 -22.80
N THR A 72 -4.54 -3.89 -22.16
CA THR A 72 -5.16 -5.03 -22.86
C THR A 72 -6.68 -5.02 -22.76
N LEU A 73 -7.24 -4.45 -21.69
CA LEU A 73 -8.69 -4.43 -21.44
C LEU A 73 -9.37 -3.14 -21.91
N TYR A 74 -8.63 -2.04 -22.07
CA TYR A 74 -9.20 -0.73 -22.39
C TYR A 74 -8.50 -0.07 -23.58
N THR A 75 -9.26 0.69 -24.34
CA THR A 75 -8.72 1.73 -25.23
C THR A 75 -8.61 3.04 -24.45
N VAL A 76 -7.90 4.04 -24.99
CA VAL A 76 -7.84 5.38 -24.37
C VAL A 76 -9.25 5.95 -24.16
N GLU A 77 -10.12 5.78 -25.16
CA GLU A 77 -11.51 6.24 -25.11
C GLU A 77 -12.29 5.52 -24.00
N THR A 78 -12.30 4.18 -23.98
CA THR A 78 -13.10 3.44 -22.99
C THR A 78 -12.55 3.60 -21.58
N LEU A 79 -11.25 3.86 -21.41
CA LEU A 79 -10.65 4.14 -20.10
C LEU A 79 -11.14 5.48 -19.52
N GLN A 80 -11.39 6.48 -20.37
CA GLN A 80 -11.79 7.83 -19.93
C GLN A 80 -13.30 8.07 -19.94
N SER A 81 -14.04 7.36 -20.80
CA SER A 81 -15.48 7.60 -20.99
C SER A 81 -16.38 6.60 -20.25
N SER A 82 -15.87 5.43 -19.84
CA SER A 82 -16.67 4.41 -19.16
C SER A 82 -16.59 4.47 -17.64
N SER A 83 -17.65 4.05 -16.95
CA SER A 83 -17.67 3.96 -15.49
C SER A 83 -16.57 3.04 -14.95
N ARG A 84 -16.35 1.87 -15.58
CA ARG A 84 -15.27 0.93 -15.19
C ARG A 84 -13.89 1.55 -15.44
N GLY A 85 -13.69 2.24 -16.56
CA GLY A 85 -12.44 2.93 -16.87
C GLY A 85 -12.09 4.01 -15.85
N ASN A 86 -13.07 4.83 -15.47
CA ASN A 86 -12.91 5.84 -14.43
C ASN A 86 -12.55 5.26 -13.06
N LEU A 87 -13.10 4.10 -12.69
CA LEU A 87 -12.69 3.38 -11.49
C LEU A 87 -11.22 2.92 -11.55
N VAL A 88 -10.74 2.43 -12.70
CA VAL A 88 -9.32 2.09 -12.89
C VAL A 88 -8.43 3.32 -12.74
N LEU A 89 -8.80 4.46 -13.37
CA LEU A 89 -8.04 5.71 -13.25
C LEU A 89 -7.99 6.22 -11.80
N LEU A 90 -9.12 6.15 -11.08
CA LEU A 90 -9.19 6.48 -9.66
C LEU A 90 -8.30 5.54 -8.83
N MET A 91 -8.32 4.24 -9.12
CA MET A 91 -7.49 3.24 -8.45
C MET A 91 -6.00 3.56 -8.62
N VAL A 92 -5.57 3.91 -9.83
CA VAL A 92 -4.18 4.33 -10.12
C VAL A 92 -3.82 5.59 -9.33
N GLY A 93 -4.72 6.58 -9.27
CA GLY A 93 -4.51 7.80 -8.47
C GLY A 93 -4.33 7.48 -6.99
N LEU A 94 -5.24 6.70 -6.40
CA LEU A 94 -5.18 6.31 -4.99
C LEU A 94 -3.96 5.43 -4.67
N TRP A 95 -3.53 4.60 -5.62
CA TRP A 95 -2.32 3.81 -5.51
C TRP A 95 -1.06 4.69 -5.33
N PHE A 96 -0.93 5.77 -6.11
CA PHE A 96 0.14 6.75 -5.91
C PHE A 96 0.02 7.48 -4.57
N VAL A 97 -1.20 7.88 -4.19
CA VAL A 97 -1.45 8.53 -2.89
C VAL A 97 -1.01 7.62 -1.74
N LEU A 98 -1.33 6.32 -1.80
CA LEU A 98 -0.90 5.34 -0.79
C LEU A 98 0.63 5.27 -0.70
N ALA A 99 1.31 5.18 -1.85
CA ALA A 99 2.78 5.14 -1.89
C ALA A 99 3.41 6.38 -1.21
N VAL A 100 2.91 7.58 -1.52
CA VAL A 100 3.39 8.84 -0.95
C VAL A 100 3.13 8.91 0.56
N VAL A 101 1.92 8.59 0.99
CA VAL A 101 1.52 8.61 2.41
C VAL A 101 2.38 7.64 3.22
N LEU A 102 2.57 6.42 2.72
CA LEU A 102 3.40 5.41 3.38
C LEU A 102 4.86 5.84 3.44
N PHE A 103 5.42 6.41 2.37
CA PHE A 103 6.79 6.93 2.36
C PHE A 103 7.04 7.90 3.53
N PHE A 104 6.14 8.86 3.76
CA PHE A 104 6.27 9.77 4.89
C PHE A 104 6.10 9.06 6.23
N GLY A 105 5.19 8.09 6.35
CA GLY A 105 5.03 7.26 7.53
C GLY A 105 6.31 6.49 7.89
N PHE A 106 6.94 5.86 6.91
CA PHE A 106 8.19 5.11 7.10
C PHE A 106 9.36 5.99 7.49
N ARG A 107 9.46 7.22 6.94
CA ARG A 107 10.50 8.17 7.39
C ARG A 107 10.37 8.47 8.88
N ARG A 108 9.15 8.50 9.44
CA ARG A 108 8.96 8.69 10.89
C ARG A 108 9.41 7.48 11.72
N LEU A 109 9.28 6.27 11.18
CA LEU A 109 9.69 5.03 11.86
C LEU A 109 11.19 4.76 11.76
N THR A 110 11.84 5.21 10.69
CA THR A 110 13.25 4.85 10.38
C THR A 110 14.24 5.98 10.64
N SER A 111 13.80 7.23 10.75
CA SER A 111 14.67 8.38 11.06
C SER A 111 14.94 8.54 12.56
N SER A 112 15.00 7.44 13.30
CA SER A 112 15.16 7.46 14.75
C SER A 112 16.54 7.99 15.12
N LYS A 113 16.55 9.04 15.94
CA LYS A 113 17.78 9.54 16.57
C LYS A 113 18.29 8.50 17.57
N PRO A 114 19.60 8.45 17.85
CA PRO A 114 20.13 7.62 18.93
C PRO A 114 19.34 7.83 20.23
N GLY A 115 18.89 6.75 20.87
CA GLY A 115 18.09 6.79 22.10
C GLY A 115 16.59 7.10 21.95
N GLN A 116 16.05 7.20 20.73
CA GLN A 116 14.61 7.43 20.54
C GLN A 116 13.78 6.18 20.88
N SER A 117 12.77 6.35 21.75
CA SER A 117 11.80 5.29 22.08
C SER A 117 10.88 4.94 20.90
N ALA A 118 10.51 3.66 20.80
CA ALA A 118 9.52 3.13 19.86
C ALA A 118 8.17 3.87 19.95
N VAL A 119 7.76 4.25 21.16
CA VAL A 119 6.51 4.99 21.41
C VAL A 119 6.51 6.32 20.67
N VAL A 120 7.63 7.05 20.70
CA VAL A 120 7.77 8.37 20.05
C VAL A 120 7.75 8.22 18.53
N ALA A 121 8.48 7.24 17.97
CA ALA A 121 8.51 6.98 16.54
C ALA A 121 7.11 6.57 16.03
N ALA A 122 6.46 5.61 16.70
CA ALA A 122 5.13 5.12 16.36
C ALA A 122 4.06 6.21 16.47
N THR A 123 4.12 7.06 17.50
CA THR A 123 3.18 8.18 17.67
C THR A 123 3.30 9.20 16.53
N LYS A 124 4.52 9.50 16.06
CA LYS A 124 4.74 10.39 14.91
C LYS A 124 4.32 9.77 13.58
N ALA A 125 4.47 8.46 13.43
CA ALA A 125 4.09 7.73 12.22
C ALA A 125 2.57 7.53 12.10
N ARG A 126 1.86 7.42 13.23
CA ARG A 126 0.42 7.11 13.32
C ARG A 126 -0.47 7.86 12.31
N PRO A 127 -0.45 9.20 12.19
CA PRO A 127 -1.37 9.88 11.27
C PRO A 127 -1.17 9.45 9.82
N TRP A 128 0.06 9.17 9.40
CA TRP A 128 0.37 8.71 8.04
C TRP A 128 -0.21 7.32 7.79
N PHE A 129 -0.02 6.37 8.71
CA PHE A 129 -0.56 5.02 8.53
C PHE A 129 -2.08 4.97 8.67
N LEU A 130 -2.71 5.86 9.45
CA LEU A 130 -4.17 6.00 9.44
C LEU A 130 -4.70 6.55 8.11
N GLY A 131 -4.05 7.58 7.56
CA GLY A 131 -4.37 8.07 6.21
C GLY A 131 -4.18 6.95 5.17
N GLY A 132 -3.09 6.20 5.29
CA GLY A 132 -2.81 5.01 4.47
C GLY A 132 -3.92 3.96 4.57
N SER A 133 -4.45 3.70 5.77
CA SER A 133 -5.58 2.77 5.96
C SER A 133 -6.84 3.23 5.23
N VAL A 134 -7.17 4.52 5.27
CA VAL A 134 -8.32 5.07 4.54
C VAL A 134 -8.16 4.84 3.04
N VAL A 135 -6.97 5.14 2.51
CA VAL A 135 -6.66 4.93 1.10
C VAL A 135 -6.67 3.44 0.74
N ALA A 136 -6.12 2.57 1.59
CA ALA A 136 -6.12 1.12 1.40
C ALA A 136 -7.55 0.55 1.37
N ILE A 137 -8.43 0.99 2.26
CA ILE A 137 -9.85 0.59 2.26
C ILE A 137 -10.54 1.08 0.99
N ALA A 138 -10.32 2.34 0.58
CA ALA A 138 -10.88 2.87 -0.66
C ALA A 138 -10.42 2.05 -1.89
N LEU A 139 -9.14 1.67 -1.95
CA LEU A 139 -8.61 0.80 -3.00
C LEU A 139 -9.27 -0.58 -3.00
N LEU A 140 -9.50 -1.19 -1.82
CA LEU A 140 -10.20 -2.48 -1.71
C LEU A 140 -11.66 -2.38 -2.17
N ILE A 141 -12.35 -1.29 -1.83
CA ILE A 141 -13.73 -1.04 -2.30
C ILE A 141 -13.76 -0.91 -3.82
N ILE A 142 -12.87 -0.09 -4.40
CA ILE A 142 -12.79 0.10 -5.85
C ILE A 142 -12.46 -1.22 -6.56
N ALA A 143 -11.53 -2.01 -6.02
CA ALA A 143 -11.21 -3.32 -6.56
C ALA A 143 -12.41 -4.28 -6.54
N GLY A 144 -13.25 -4.23 -5.50
CA GLY A 144 -14.49 -5.02 -5.44
C GLY A 144 -15.60 -4.55 -6.38
N LEU A 145 -15.51 -3.33 -6.91
CA LEU A 145 -16.46 -2.78 -7.89
C LEU A 145 -16.02 -3.03 -9.35
N LEU A 146 -14.79 -3.52 -9.57
CA LEU A 146 -14.22 -3.87 -10.87
C LEU A 146 -14.43 -5.35 -11.18
#